data_AF-A0A3D5SJ95-F1
#
_entry.id   AF-A0A3D5SJ95-F1
#
_cell.length_a   1.000
_cell.length_b   1.000
_cell.length_c   1.000
_cell.angle_alpha   90.00
_cell.angle_beta   90.00
_cell.angle_gamma   90.00
#
_symmetry.space_group_name_H-M   'P 1'
#
loop_
_entity.id
_entity.type
_entity.pdbx_description
1 polymer ?
#
loop_
_entity_poly.entity_id
_entity_poly.type
_entity_poly.pdbx_seq_one_letter_code
_entity_poly.pdbx_strand_id
1 'polypeptide(L)'
;MENNLLSLIIFAPLAGAAINWFVGRRVRNEKFIGFIACASVGLSTLVAFYLAFKSGGALRSTEPIFDHLWTWIQVGKFHADFGLAMDRLSGTYALFVTFVGFLIHVFAVGYMHEDSGFYRFFAFLNLFMFSMLTLVLADNFLLMFVGWEGVGLCSYLLIGFYIDRKEAGDAAKKAFITNRVGDWGFVLGIMLTFFLTGSISFFDKPVQGVASALQTIAALPMADPFTWHAIFAGGVTSIAVLLFIGAAGKSAQIPLYVWLPDAMAGPTPVSALIHAATMVTAGVYMIVRCSAIYTHAPTAMFIVAIIGAATALFAATIGLAQNDIKKVLAYSTISQLGYMFLACGVGAFTAAIFHVITHSFFKALLFLGSGSVIHGMHHEQDMRRMG
;
A
#
# COMPACT_ATOMS: atom_id res chain seq x y z
N MET A 1 -24.84 -11.78 -7.42
CA MET A 1 -25.49 -11.11 -6.28
C MET A 1 -24.53 -10.04 -5.79
N GLU A 2 -24.91 -8.77 -5.90
CA GLU A 2 -24.17 -7.66 -5.29
C GLU A 2 -24.02 -7.95 -3.78
N ASN A 3 -22.78 -7.97 -3.32
CA ASN A 3 -22.46 -8.33 -1.96
C ASN A 3 -22.02 -7.07 -1.23
N ASN A 4 -22.99 -6.32 -0.70
CA ASN A 4 -22.81 -5.07 0.07
C ASN A 4 -21.88 -5.20 1.30
N LEU A 5 -21.40 -6.41 1.60
CA LEU A 5 -20.41 -6.65 2.64
C LEU A 5 -18.99 -6.25 2.20
N LEU A 6 -18.67 -6.20 0.92
CA LEU A 6 -17.31 -5.87 0.47
C LEU A 6 -16.99 -4.39 0.75
N SER A 7 -17.92 -3.51 0.43
CA SER A 7 -17.85 -2.08 0.76
C SER A 7 -17.75 -1.79 2.26
N LEU A 8 -18.29 -2.65 3.13
CA LEU A 8 -18.12 -2.51 4.58
C LEU A 8 -16.65 -2.59 5.01
N ILE A 9 -15.80 -3.33 4.28
CA ILE A 9 -14.36 -3.43 4.56
C ILE A 9 -13.68 -2.05 4.47
N ILE A 10 -14.05 -1.23 3.48
CA ILE A 10 -13.47 0.12 3.30
C ILE A 10 -14.22 1.17 4.13
N PHE A 11 -15.55 1.11 4.19
CA PHE A 11 -16.34 2.17 4.80
C PHE A 11 -16.33 2.13 6.34
N ALA A 12 -16.11 0.97 6.95
CA ALA A 12 -15.97 0.89 8.41
C ALA A 12 -14.82 1.77 8.94
N PRO A 13 -13.56 1.68 8.45
CA PRO A 13 -12.48 2.55 8.89
C PRO A 13 -12.74 4.01 8.47
N LEU A 14 -13.35 4.28 7.32
CA LEU A 14 -13.72 5.65 6.95
C LEU A 14 -14.71 6.27 7.95
N ALA A 15 -15.74 5.52 8.35
CA ALA A 15 -16.70 5.95 9.36
C ALA A 15 -16.02 6.18 10.72
N GLY A 16 -15.12 5.27 11.12
CA GLY A 16 -14.31 5.45 12.34
C GLY A 16 -13.43 6.70 12.28
N ALA A 17 -12.82 6.99 11.13
CA ALA A 17 -12.03 8.21 10.91
C ALA A 17 -12.90 9.47 11.06
N ALA A 18 -14.06 9.49 10.42
CA ALA A 18 -15.00 10.62 10.49
C ALA A 18 -15.52 10.83 11.92
N ILE A 19 -15.93 9.77 12.62
CA ILE A 19 -16.38 9.85 14.02
C ILE A 19 -15.28 10.41 14.92
N ASN A 20 -14.05 9.89 14.82
CA ASN A 20 -12.93 10.37 15.62
C ASN A 20 -12.56 11.83 15.31
N TRP A 21 -12.66 12.25 14.04
CA TRP A 21 -12.39 13.63 13.65
C TRP A 21 -13.44 14.62 14.17
N PHE A 22 -14.73 14.36 13.92
CA PHE A 22 -15.81 15.30 14.24
C PHE A 22 -16.28 15.22 15.70
N VAL A 23 -16.39 14.00 16.24
CA VAL A 23 -16.91 13.73 17.59
C VAL A 23 -15.77 13.60 18.59
N GLY A 24 -14.70 12.88 18.24
CA GLY A 24 -13.55 12.65 19.13
C GLY A 24 -12.92 13.96 19.62
N ARG A 25 -12.83 14.98 18.76
CA ARG A 25 -12.36 16.33 19.14
C ARG A 25 -13.19 16.97 20.25
N ARG A 26 -14.51 16.73 20.29
CA ARG A 26 -15.44 17.32 21.26
C ARG A 26 -15.46 16.53 22.56
N VAL A 27 -15.49 15.20 22.48
CA VAL A 27 -15.63 14.31 23.64
C VAL A 27 -14.32 14.22 24.43
N ARG A 28 -13.16 14.29 23.76
CA ARG A 28 -11.82 14.19 24.37
C ARG A 28 -11.64 12.99 25.32
N ASN A 29 -12.37 11.91 25.09
CA ASN A 29 -12.28 10.66 25.85
C ASN A 29 -11.49 9.63 25.04
N GLU A 30 -10.27 9.34 25.49
CA GLU A 30 -9.36 8.40 24.83
C GLU A 30 -9.95 6.98 24.72
N LYS A 31 -10.68 6.51 25.74
CA LYS A 31 -11.31 5.18 25.70
C LYS A 31 -12.33 5.09 24.58
N PHE A 32 -13.14 6.14 24.39
CA PHE A 32 -14.12 6.20 23.31
C PHE A 32 -13.43 6.25 21.94
N ILE A 33 -12.46 7.14 21.76
CA ILE A 33 -11.74 7.31 20.49
C ILE A 33 -11.01 6.01 20.09
N GLY A 34 -10.28 5.42 21.04
CA GLY A 34 -9.53 4.18 20.84
C GLY A 34 -10.45 3.01 20.55
N PHE A 35 -11.58 2.91 21.26
CA PHE A 35 -12.61 1.89 20.99
C PHE A 35 -13.18 2.03 19.58
N ILE A 36 -13.61 3.22 19.16
CA ILE A 36 -14.15 3.46 17.81
C ILE A 36 -13.11 3.11 16.74
N ALA A 37 -11.86 3.52 16.93
CA ALA A 37 -10.80 3.21 15.98
C ALA A 37 -10.57 1.69 15.85
N CYS A 38 -10.37 1.00 16.97
CA CYS A 38 -10.13 -0.44 16.97
C CYS A 38 -11.37 -1.22 16.48
N ALA A 39 -12.58 -0.83 16.88
CA ALA A 39 -13.81 -1.49 16.48
C ALA A 39 -14.06 -1.37 14.97
N SER A 40 -13.79 -0.19 14.38
CA SER A 40 -13.93 -0.01 12.93
C SER A 40 -13.01 -0.93 12.11
N VAL A 41 -11.74 -1.06 12.50
CA VAL A 41 -10.78 -1.91 11.80
C VAL A 41 -10.99 -3.39 12.13
N GLY A 42 -11.42 -3.69 13.37
CA GLY A 42 -11.82 -5.04 13.79
C GLY A 42 -13.01 -5.53 12.98
N LEU A 43 -14.00 -4.68 12.71
CA LEU A 43 -15.13 -5.02 11.84
C LEU A 43 -14.66 -5.33 10.42
N SER A 44 -13.80 -4.50 9.82
CA SER A 44 -13.20 -4.79 8.52
C SER A 44 -12.43 -6.11 8.51
N THR A 45 -11.73 -6.44 9.59
CA THR A 45 -11.01 -7.71 9.75
C THR A 45 -11.98 -8.89 9.72
N LEU A 46 -13.02 -8.86 10.55
CA LEU A 46 -14.02 -9.93 10.61
C LEU A 46 -14.70 -10.15 9.24
N VAL A 47 -15.07 -9.06 8.56
CA VAL A 47 -15.71 -9.10 7.25
C VAL A 47 -14.74 -9.62 6.18
N ALA A 48 -13.48 -9.18 6.18
CA ALA A 48 -12.45 -9.67 5.26
C ALA A 48 -12.22 -11.18 5.43
N PHE A 49 -12.11 -11.67 6.67
CA PHE A 49 -11.98 -13.11 6.94
C PHE A 49 -13.22 -13.89 6.48
N TYR A 50 -14.41 -13.39 6.76
CA TYR A 50 -15.64 -14.02 6.30
C TYR A 50 -15.71 -14.11 4.77
N LEU A 51 -15.45 -13.01 4.05
CA LEU A 51 -15.50 -12.98 2.58
C LEU A 51 -14.38 -13.80 1.93
N ALA A 52 -13.21 -13.91 2.57
CA ALA A 52 -12.12 -14.73 2.08
C ALA A 52 -12.42 -16.24 2.19
N PHE A 53 -12.99 -16.69 3.31
CA PHE A 53 -13.10 -18.11 3.65
C PHE A 53 -14.49 -18.73 3.53
N LYS A 54 -15.57 -17.94 3.32
CA LYS A 54 -16.91 -18.50 3.09
C LYS A 54 -16.94 -19.45 1.88
N SER A 55 -17.99 -20.26 1.76
CA SER A 55 -18.24 -20.99 0.52
C SER A 55 -18.42 -20.00 -0.64
N GLY A 56 -17.65 -20.17 -1.72
CA GLY A 56 -17.55 -19.16 -2.80
C GLY A 56 -16.76 -17.90 -2.41
N GLY A 57 -16.00 -17.93 -1.32
CA GLY A 57 -15.14 -16.82 -0.88
C GLY A 57 -13.92 -16.60 -1.78
N ALA A 58 -13.28 -15.44 -1.67
CA ALA A 58 -12.22 -15.01 -2.57
C ALA A 58 -11.00 -15.97 -2.62
N LEU A 59 -10.70 -16.68 -1.52
CA LEU A 59 -9.60 -17.66 -1.48
C LEU A 59 -10.02 -19.08 -1.90
N ARG A 60 -11.31 -19.35 -2.01
CA ARG A 60 -11.86 -20.67 -2.36
C ARG A 60 -12.40 -20.73 -3.78
N SER A 61 -12.77 -19.59 -4.35
CA SER A 61 -13.25 -19.45 -5.72
C SER A 61 -12.12 -19.02 -6.68
N THR A 62 -12.34 -19.23 -7.98
CA THR A 62 -11.57 -18.57 -9.05
C THR A 62 -12.19 -17.24 -9.44
N GLU A 63 -13.50 -17.09 -9.27
CA GLU A 63 -14.23 -15.86 -9.57
C GLU A 63 -14.07 -14.83 -8.45
N PRO A 64 -13.73 -13.57 -8.77
CA PRO A 64 -13.71 -12.49 -7.79
C PRO A 64 -15.10 -12.19 -7.23
N ILE A 65 -15.15 -11.74 -5.98
CA ILE A 65 -16.35 -11.15 -5.40
C ILE A 65 -16.40 -9.68 -5.84
N PHE A 66 -17.44 -9.30 -6.57
CA PHE A 66 -17.65 -7.93 -7.03
C PHE A 66 -18.67 -7.19 -6.16
N ASP A 67 -18.44 -5.90 -5.96
CA ASP A 67 -19.37 -4.95 -5.35
C ASP A 67 -19.31 -3.64 -6.14
N HIS A 68 -20.31 -3.41 -6.99
CA HIS A 68 -20.38 -2.22 -7.82
C HIS A 68 -21.09 -1.10 -7.05
N LEU A 69 -20.29 -0.11 -6.64
CA LEU A 69 -20.70 1.18 -6.08
C LEU A 69 -21.71 1.93 -6.96
N TRP A 70 -21.11 2.56 -7.96
CA TRP A 70 -21.74 3.39 -8.96
C TRP A 70 -20.73 3.60 -10.08
N THR A 71 -21.21 4.01 -11.26
CA THR A 71 -20.33 4.47 -12.35
C THR A 71 -19.81 5.86 -12.02
N TRP A 72 -18.48 6.00 -11.92
CA TRP A 72 -17.86 7.25 -11.52
C TRP A 72 -17.69 8.20 -12.71
N ILE A 73 -17.15 7.71 -13.83
CA ILE A 73 -16.92 8.49 -15.04
C ILE A 73 -17.32 7.66 -16.26
N GLN A 74 -18.20 8.23 -17.08
CA GLN A 74 -18.59 7.64 -18.37
C GLN A 74 -18.56 8.74 -19.44
N VAL A 75 -17.58 8.67 -20.35
CA VAL A 75 -17.43 9.63 -21.45
C VAL A 75 -17.04 8.88 -22.73
N GLY A 76 -17.97 8.81 -23.69
CA GLY A 76 -17.75 8.04 -24.92
C GLY A 76 -17.45 6.58 -24.61
N LYS A 77 -16.25 6.10 -25.00
CA LYS A 77 -15.76 4.75 -24.70
C LYS A 77 -15.06 4.63 -23.34
N PHE A 78 -14.72 5.75 -22.70
CA PHE A 78 -14.06 5.73 -21.40
C PHE A 78 -15.10 5.40 -20.32
N HIS A 79 -14.84 4.33 -19.57
CA HIS A 79 -15.68 3.88 -18.46
C HIS A 79 -14.81 3.61 -17.23
N ALA A 80 -15.13 4.27 -16.13
CA ALA A 80 -14.49 4.06 -14.84
C ALA A 80 -15.57 3.97 -13.76
N ASP A 81 -15.56 2.86 -13.02
CA ASP A 81 -16.49 2.63 -11.93
C ASP A 81 -15.84 2.95 -10.59
N PHE A 82 -16.67 3.28 -9.61
CA PHE A 82 -16.30 3.06 -8.22
C PHE A 82 -16.74 1.64 -7.86
N GLY A 83 -15.96 0.64 -8.28
CA GLY A 83 -16.25 -0.77 -8.04
C GLY A 83 -15.17 -1.43 -7.19
N LEU A 84 -15.59 -2.36 -6.34
CA LEU A 84 -14.69 -3.16 -5.53
C LEU A 84 -14.67 -4.60 -6.05
N ALA A 85 -13.49 -5.20 -6.04
CA ALA A 85 -13.27 -6.57 -6.47
C ALA A 85 -12.30 -7.29 -5.52
N MET A 86 -12.77 -8.38 -4.93
CA MET A 86 -11.98 -9.25 -4.05
C MET A 86 -11.73 -10.60 -4.73
N ASP A 87 -10.57 -10.72 -5.36
CA ASP A 87 -10.00 -11.96 -5.89
C ASP A 87 -8.98 -12.57 -4.90
N ARG A 88 -8.25 -13.62 -5.30
CA ARG A 88 -7.27 -14.28 -4.43
C ARG A 88 -6.14 -13.35 -3.95
N LEU A 89 -5.65 -12.48 -4.84
CA LEU A 89 -4.57 -11.56 -4.53
C LEU A 89 -5.03 -10.47 -3.56
N SER A 90 -6.08 -9.73 -3.93
CA SER A 90 -6.64 -8.66 -3.11
C SER A 90 -7.24 -9.19 -1.80
N GLY A 91 -7.81 -10.40 -1.82
CA GLY A 91 -8.27 -11.08 -0.61
C GLY A 91 -7.14 -11.41 0.36
N THR A 92 -6.02 -11.92 -0.14
CA THR A 92 -4.82 -12.17 0.68
C THR A 92 -4.29 -10.86 1.30
N TYR A 93 -4.23 -9.77 0.52
CA TYR A 93 -3.85 -8.46 1.02
C TYR A 93 -4.83 -7.93 2.08
N ALA A 94 -6.13 -7.97 1.79
CA ALA A 94 -7.15 -7.50 2.72
C ALA A 94 -7.05 -8.20 4.08
N LEU A 95 -6.76 -9.51 4.12
CA LEU A 95 -6.58 -10.26 5.36
C LEU A 95 -5.43 -9.72 6.21
N PHE A 96 -4.20 -9.66 5.67
CA PHE A 96 -3.07 -9.22 6.49
C PHE A 96 -3.10 -7.71 6.76
N VAL A 97 -3.58 -6.88 5.81
CA VAL A 97 -3.73 -5.44 6.00
C VAL A 97 -4.66 -5.15 7.18
N THR A 98 -5.86 -5.75 7.17
CA THR A 98 -6.84 -5.55 8.26
C THR A 98 -6.37 -6.16 9.58
N PHE A 99 -5.85 -7.39 9.57
CA PHE A 99 -5.42 -8.07 10.79
C PHE A 99 -4.21 -7.41 11.47
N VAL A 100 -3.12 -7.19 10.72
CA VAL A 100 -1.93 -6.51 11.24
C VAL A 100 -2.27 -5.05 11.57
N GLY A 101 -3.09 -4.40 10.73
CA GLY A 101 -3.63 -3.07 11.01
C GLY A 101 -4.36 -3.01 12.36
N PHE A 102 -5.25 -3.96 12.64
CA PHE A 102 -5.98 -4.04 13.91
C PHE A 102 -5.03 -4.17 15.11
N LEU A 103 -4.02 -5.05 15.03
CA LEU A 103 -3.02 -5.20 16.10
C LEU A 103 -2.24 -3.91 16.35
N ILE A 104 -1.89 -3.18 15.29
CA ILE A 104 -1.24 -1.88 15.38
C ILE A 104 -2.17 -0.84 16.03
N HIS A 105 -3.47 -0.85 15.74
CA HIS A 105 -4.44 0.05 16.39
C HIS A 105 -4.53 -0.23 17.89
N VAL A 106 -4.60 -1.51 18.28
CA VAL A 106 -4.61 -1.91 19.70
C VAL A 106 -3.35 -1.44 20.41
N PHE A 107 -2.17 -1.67 19.82
CA PHE A 107 -0.91 -1.19 20.37
C PHE A 107 -0.87 0.35 20.49
N ALA A 108 -1.37 1.04 19.46
CA ALA A 108 -1.36 2.50 19.43
C ALA A 108 -2.20 3.15 20.53
N VAL A 109 -3.25 2.46 21.03
CA VAL A 109 -4.06 2.97 22.15
C VAL A 109 -3.21 3.15 23.40
N GLY A 110 -2.35 2.17 23.71
CA GLY A 110 -1.42 2.28 24.84
C GLY A 110 -0.25 3.21 24.55
N TYR A 111 0.33 3.14 23.36
CA TYR A 111 1.51 3.94 23.00
C TYR A 111 1.24 5.44 22.96
N MET A 112 0.04 5.85 22.53
CA MET A 112 -0.34 7.26 22.38
C MET A 112 -1.07 7.83 23.61
N HIS A 113 -1.15 7.07 24.72
CA HIS A 113 -1.84 7.52 25.92
C HIS A 113 -1.31 8.89 26.38
N GLU A 114 -2.21 9.79 26.80
CA GLU A 114 -1.92 11.15 27.24
C GLU A 114 -1.39 12.11 26.15
N ASP A 115 -1.31 11.70 24.87
CA ASP A 115 -0.95 12.59 23.77
C ASP A 115 -2.12 13.52 23.41
N SER A 116 -1.86 14.83 23.42
CA SER A 116 -2.85 15.86 23.09
C SER A 116 -3.56 15.70 21.74
N GLY A 117 -2.91 15.01 20.78
CA GLY A 117 -3.40 14.73 19.44
C GLY A 117 -4.08 13.38 19.26
N PHE A 118 -4.47 12.67 20.32
CA PHE A 118 -5.02 11.31 20.28
C PHE A 118 -6.15 11.11 19.24
N TYR A 119 -7.15 12.00 19.22
CA TYR A 119 -8.26 11.93 18.26
C TYR A 119 -7.82 12.10 16.80
N ARG A 120 -6.87 13.02 16.55
CA ARG A 120 -6.30 13.29 15.23
C ARG A 120 -5.49 12.10 14.74
N PHE A 121 -4.70 11.51 15.62
CA PHE A 121 -3.89 10.34 15.35
C PHE A 121 -4.75 9.18 14.83
N PHE A 122 -5.79 8.80 15.58
CA PHE A 122 -6.67 7.69 15.20
C PHE A 122 -7.56 8.01 13.99
N ALA A 123 -7.94 9.28 13.78
CA ALA A 123 -8.62 9.68 12.56
C ALA A 123 -7.74 9.44 11.32
N PHE A 124 -6.47 9.84 11.39
CA PHE A 124 -5.51 9.62 10.30
C PHE A 124 -5.15 8.15 10.11
N LEU A 125 -5.01 7.38 11.19
CA LEU A 125 -4.71 5.94 11.12
C LEU A 125 -5.85 5.16 10.46
N ASN A 126 -7.09 5.46 10.81
CA ASN A 126 -8.26 4.89 10.17
C ASN A 126 -8.42 5.33 8.70
N LEU A 127 -8.16 6.61 8.39
CA LEU A 127 -8.18 7.09 7.00
C LEU A 127 -7.11 6.40 6.14
N PHE A 128 -5.97 6.09 6.75
CA PHE A 128 -4.92 5.28 6.13
C PHE A 128 -5.42 3.89 5.78
N MET A 129 -6.09 3.21 6.72
CA MET A 129 -6.70 1.89 6.49
C MET A 129 -7.73 1.93 5.35
N PHE A 130 -8.61 2.93 5.35
CA PHE A 130 -9.56 3.14 4.25
C PHE A 130 -8.85 3.29 2.90
N SER A 131 -7.81 4.13 2.84
CA SER A 131 -7.08 4.39 1.60
C SER A 131 -6.36 3.14 1.09
N MET A 132 -5.69 2.39 1.98
CA MET A 132 -5.00 1.15 1.60
C MET A 132 -5.97 0.06 1.17
N LEU A 133 -7.10 -0.10 1.85
CA LEU A 133 -8.11 -1.10 1.48
C LEU A 133 -8.81 -0.73 0.17
N THR A 134 -9.03 0.56 -0.10
CA THR A 134 -9.52 1.05 -1.40
C THR A 134 -8.53 0.74 -2.52
N LEU A 135 -7.23 0.94 -2.29
CA LEU A 135 -6.17 0.60 -3.25
C LEU A 135 -6.18 -0.89 -3.59
N VAL A 136 -6.24 -1.75 -2.57
CA VAL A 136 -6.21 -3.21 -2.73
C VAL A 136 -7.49 -3.73 -3.38
N LEU A 137 -8.66 -3.26 -2.95
CA LEU A 137 -9.94 -3.75 -3.45
C LEU A 137 -10.39 -3.08 -4.75
N ALA A 138 -9.60 -2.16 -5.30
CA ALA A 138 -9.94 -1.48 -6.54
C ALA A 138 -10.14 -2.47 -7.70
N ASP A 139 -11.22 -2.26 -8.44
CA ASP A 139 -11.56 -3.00 -9.65
C ASP A 139 -10.89 -2.47 -10.92
N ASN A 140 -10.37 -1.24 -10.87
CA ASN A 140 -9.72 -0.57 -11.98
C ASN A 140 -8.54 0.32 -11.53
N PHE A 141 -7.70 0.71 -12.49
CA PHE A 141 -6.51 1.51 -12.22
C PHE A 141 -6.81 2.88 -11.60
N LEU A 142 -7.91 3.53 -11.98
CA LEU A 142 -8.24 4.87 -11.50
C LEU A 142 -8.65 4.85 -10.02
N LEU A 143 -9.48 3.88 -9.61
CA LEU A 143 -9.81 3.70 -8.19
C LEU A 143 -8.59 3.26 -7.37
N MET A 144 -7.71 2.42 -7.94
CA MET A 144 -6.44 2.07 -7.31
C MET A 144 -5.59 3.34 -7.09
N PHE A 145 -5.56 4.26 -8.06
CA PHE A 145 -4.86 5.54 -7.94
C PHE A 145 -5.47 6.46 -6.88
N VAL A 146 -6.79 6.46 -6.69
CA VAL A 146 -7.43 7.18 -5.56
C VAL A 146 -6.93 6.64 -4.22
N GLY A 147 -6.90 5.32 -4.04
CA GLY A 147 -6.34 4.71 -2.84
C GLY A 147 -4.84 5.00 -2.68
N TRP A 148 -4.09 5.00 -3.79
CA TRP A 148 -2.66 5.28 -3.86
C TRP A 148 -2.30 6.69 -3.37
N GLU A 149 -3.03 7.69 -3.85
CA GLU A 149 -2.96 9.08 -3.42
C GLU A 149 -3.40 9.24 -1.97
N GLY A 150 -4.49 8.58 -1.58
CA GLY A 150 -4.99 8.57 -0.20
C GLY A 150 -3.95 8.05 0.80
N VAL A 151 -3.27 6.94 0.47
CA VAL A 151 -2.15 6.41 1.28
C VAL A 151 -1.01 7.41 1.34
N GLY A 152 -0.69 8.10 0.24
CA GLY A 152 0.30 9.18 0.22
C GLY A 152 -0.05 10.33 1.16
N LEU A 153 -1.28 10.83 1.08
CA LEU A 153 -1.77 11.90 1.94
C LEU A 153 -1.77 11.49 3.41
N CYS A 154 -2.29 10.31 3.75
CA CYS A 154 -2.32 9.84 5.12
C CYS A 154 -0.91 9.63 5.69
N SER A 155 0.04 9.16 4.87
CA SER A 155 1.45 9.05 5.27
C SER A 155 2.07 10.41 5.59
N TYR A 156 1.79 11.43 4.78
CA TYR A 156 2.25 12.80 5.02
C TYR A 156 1.74 13.33 6.38
N LEU A 157 0.45 13.15 6.64
CA LEU A 157 -0.20 13.60 7.88
C LEU A 157 0.32 12.86 9.12
N LEU A 158 0.63 11.56 8.99
CA LEU A 158 1.10 10.74 10.10
C LEU A 158 2.60 10.89 10.37
N ILE A 159 3.44 11.05 9.34
CA ILE A 159 4.87 11.35 9.49
C ILE A 159 5.01 12.75 10.13
N GLY A 160 4.24 13.71 9.65
CA GLY A 160 4.22 15.09 10.15
C GLY A 160 3.32 15.28 11.38
N PHE A 161 3.01 14.22 12.13
CA PHE A 161 2.05 14.29 13.24
C PHE A 161 2.48 15.27 14.34
N TYR A 162 3.78 15.31 14.66
CA TYR A 162 4.36 16.25 15.63
C TYR A 162 4.67 17.59 14.95
N ILE A 163 3.64 18.42 14.74
CA ILE A 163 3.71 19.69 14.00
C ILE A 163 4.75 20.66 14.59
N ASP A 164 4.97 20.63 15.89
CA ASP A 164 5.92 21.51 16.58
C ASP A 164 7.39 21.15 16.30
N ARG A 165 7.65 19.98 15.70
CA ARG A 165 8.99 19.51 15.36
C ARG A 165 9.28 19.78 13.89
N LYS A 166 10.20 20.70 13.62
CA LYS A 166 10.65 21.02 12.24
C LYS A 166 11.11 19.76 11.49
N GLU A 167 11.83 18.87 12.15
CA GLU A 167 12.29 17.59 11.59
C GLU A 167 11.13 16.74 11.05
N ALA A 168 10.04 16.60 11.80
CA ALA A 168 8.86 15.83 11.38
C ALA A 168 8.17 16.48 10.17
N GLY A 169 8.07 17.82 10.16
CA GLY A 169 7.52 18.57 9.04
C GLY A 169 8.35 18.44 7.76
N ASP A 170 9.67 18.49 7.86
CA ASP A 170 10.58 18.37 6.71
C ASP A 170 10.64 16.91 6.20
N ALA A 171 10.63 15.92 7.10
CA ALA A 171 10.52 14.50 6.75
C ALA A 171 9.20 14.20 6.02
N ALA A 172 8.07 14.74 6.51
CA ALA A 172 6.78 14.57 5.86
C ALA A 172 6.79 15.17 4.44
N LYS A 173 7.29 16.39 4.26
CA LYS A 173 7.41 17.02 2.92
C LYS A 173 8.27 16.18 1.99
N LYS A 174 9.43 15.71 2.46
CA LYS A 174 10.33 14.87 1.66
C LYS A 174 9.63 13.58 1.22
N ALA A 175 8.91 12.92 2.12
CA ALA A 175 8.09 11.75 1.78
C ALA A 175 7.02 12.08 0.74
N PHE A 176 6.26 13.15 0.93
CA PHE A 176 5.19 13.51 0.02
C PHE A 176 5.72 13.85 -1.39
N ILE A 177 6.77 14.66 -1.48
CA ILE A 177 7.38 15.05 -2.77
C ILE A 177 7.97 13.85 -3.49
N THR A 178 8.72 12.99 -2.78
CA THR A 178 9.37 11.82 -3.40
C THR A 178 8.33 10.83 -3.94
N ASN A 179 7.25 10.62 -3.19
CA ASN A 179 6.13 9.80 -3.66
C ASN A 179 5.41 10.44 -4.86
N ARG A 180 5.18 11.75 -4.82
CA ARG A 180 4.54 12.50 -5.91
C ARG A 180 5.27 12.36 -7.24
N VAL A 181 6.61 12.33 -7.21
CA VAL A 181 7.43 12.08 -8.41
C VAL A 181 7.14 10.69 -8.99
N GLY A 182 7.02 9.67 -8.15
CA GLY A 182 6.59 8.33 -8.58
C GLY A 182 5.16 8.32 -9.12
N ASP A 183 4.25 9.03 -8.46
CA ASP A 183 2.82 9.06 -8.80
C ASP A 183 2.59 9.57 -10.24
N TRP A 184 3.45 10.44 -10.78
CA TRP A 184 3.44 10.83 -12.20
C TRP A 184 3.67 9.66 -13.15
N GLY A 185 4.62 8.77 -12.83
CA GLY A 185 4.85 7.55 -13.60
C GLY A 185 3.61 6.66 -13.60
N PHE A 186 2.96 6.52 -12.45
CA PHE A 186 1.72 5.75 -12.35
C PHE A 186 0.61 6.35 -13.23
N VAL A 187 0.31 7.65 -13.12
CA VAL A 187 -0.73 8.31 -13.94
C VAL A 187 -0.46 8.15 -15.43
N LEU A 188 0.77 8.36 -15.88
CA LEU A 188 1.15 8.18 -17.28
C LEU A 188 0.99 6.72 -17.73
N GLY A 189 1.29 5.75 -16.86
CA GLY A 189 1.06 4.33 -17.11
C GLY A 189 -0.43 4.00 -17.28
N ILE A 190 -1.31 4.59 -16.47
CA ILE A 190 -2.77 4.43 -16.59
C ILE A 190 -3.25 5.00 -17.93
N MET A 191 -2.81 6.22 -18.28
CA MET A 191 -3.17 6.85 -19.55
C MET A 191 -2.75 6.00 -20.73
N LEU A 192 -1.50 5.52 -20.76
CA LEU A 192 -1.00 4.69 -21.85
C LEU A 192 -1.71 3.32 -21.93
N THR A 193 -2.07 2.74 -20.76
CA THR A 193 -2.90 1.52 -20.71
C THR A 193 -4.25 1.74 -21.38
N PHE A 194 -4.90 2.87 -21.08
CA PHE A 194 -6.16 3.22 -21.74
C PHE A 194 -6.00 3.45 -23.24
N PHE A 195 -4.94 4.13 -23.67
CA PHE A 195 -4.68 4.35 -25.11
C PHE A 195 -4.49 3.05 -25.89
N LEU A 196 -3.81 2.06 -25.29
CA LEU A 196 -3.54 0.77 -25.96
C LEU A 196 -4.72 -0.19 -25.91
N THR A 197 -5.45 -0.25 -24.79
CA THR A 197 -6.49 -1.28 -24.57
C THR A 197 -7.91 -0.76 -24.70
N GLY A 198 -8.11 0.57 -24.65
CA GLY A 198 -9.44 1.19 -24.55
C GLY A 198 -10.12 1.00 -23.19
N SER A 199 -9.42 0.46 -22.19
CA SER A 199 -9.95 0.17 -20.85
C SER A 199 -8.92 0.43 -19.77
N ILE A 200 -9.40 0.62 -18.54
CA ILE A 200 -8.57 0.67 -17.32
C ILE A 200 -9.04 -0.34 -16.27
N SER A 201 -10.00 -1.19 -16.61
CA SER A 201 -10.55 -2.22 -15.72
C SER A 201 -9.61 -3.40 -15.61
N PHE A 202 -9.46 -3.97 -14.41
CA PHE A 202 -8.73 -5.22 -14.23
C PHE A 202 -9.54 -6.45 -14.63
N PHE A 203 -10.87 -6.35 -14.60
CA PHE A 203 -11.81 -7.44 -14.80
C PHE A 203 -12.75 -7.14 -15.97
N ASP A 204 -13.23 -8.19 -16.65
CA ASP A 204 -14.28 -8.03 -17.65
C ASP A 204 -15.61 -7.72 -16.96
N LYS A 205 -16.37 -6.83 -17.58
CA LYS A 205 -17.72 -6.47 -17.14
C LYS A 205 -18.65 -6.60 -18.34
N PRO A 206 -19.08 -7.83 -18.68
CA PRO A 206 -19.88 -8.09 -19.88
C PRO A 206 -21.17 -7.28 -19.93
N VAL A 207 -21.79 -7.07 -18.76
CA VAL A 207 -23.04 -6.29 -18.63
C VAL A 207 -22.87 -4.83 -19.06
N GLN A 208 -21.68 -4.25 -18.82
CA GLN A 208 -21.36 -2.86 -19.14
C GLN A 208 -20.60 -2.74 -20.47
N GLY A 209 -20.32 -3.86 -21.16
CA GLY A 209 -19.53 -3.88 -22.39
C GLY A 209 -18.06 -3.49 -22.20
N VAL A 210 -17.51 -3.62 -20.99
CA VAL A 210 -16.11 -3.27 -20.69
C VAL A 210 -15.25 -4.51 -20.66
N ALA A 211 -14.24 -4.56 -21.53
CA ALA A 211 -13.21 -5.59 -21.51
C ALA A 211 -12.10 -5.23 -20.50
N SER A 212 -11.49 -6.24 -19.88
CA SER A 212 -10.32 -6.06 -19.01
C SER A 212 -9.11 -5.58 -19.82
N ALA A 213 -8.45 -4.53 -19.34
CA ALA A 213 -7.19 -4.07 -19.89
C ALA A 213 -6.11 -5.16 -19.75
N LEU A 214 -6.11 -5.88 -18.63
CA LEU A 214 -5.13 -6.93 -18.35
C LEU A 214 -5.33 -8.14 -19.26
N GLN A 215 -6.57 -8.57 -19.50
CA GLN A 215 -6.83 -9.67 -20.44
C GLN A 215 -6.55 -9.28 -21.89
N THR A 216 -6.87 -8.04 -22.28
CA THR A 216 -6.53 -7.52 -23.61
C THR A 216 -5.03 -7.58 -23.87
N ILE A 217 -4.21 -7.20 -22.89
CA ILE A 217 -2.75 -7.31 -22.97
C ILE A 217 -2.30 -8.78 -22.93
N ALA A 218 -2.90 -9.60 -22.07
CA ALA A 218 -2.58 -11.02 -21.98
C ALA A 218 -2.83 -11.76 -23.31
N ALA A 219 -3.83 -11.34 -24.07
CA ALA A 219 -4.20 -11.91 -25.38
C ALA A 219 -3.30 -11.46 -26.54
N LEU A 220 -2.34 -10.55 -26.32
CA LEU A 220 -1.39 -10.17 -27.37
C LEU A 220 -0.52 -11.39 -27.76
N PRO A 221 -0.30 -11.62 -29.07
CA PRO A 221 0.33 -12.85 -29.55
C PRO A 221 1.84 -12.93 -29.25
N MET A 222 2.49 -11.78 -29.04
CA MET A 222 3.93 -11.66 -28.85
C MET A 222 4.20 -10.62 -27.77
N ALA A 223 5.15 -10.93 -26.88
CA ALA A 223 5.71 -9.96 -25.95
C ALA A 223 6.56 -8.91 -26.69
N ASP A 224 6.75 -7.75 -26.09
CA ASP A 224 7.67 -6.75 -26.61
C ASP A 224 9.10 -7.31 -26.68
N PRO A 225 9.90 -6.94 -27.70
CA PRO A 225 11.27 -7.41 -27.82
C PRO A 225 12.14 -6.86 -26.69
N PHE A 226 13.09 -7.67 -26.21
CA PHE A 226 14.06 -7.23 -25.21
C PHE A 226 15.02 -6.18 -25.80
N THR A 227 14.67 -4.90 -25.67
CA THR A 227 15.46 -3.78 -26.20
C THR A 227 15.25 -2.52 -25.36
N TRP A 228 16.28 -1.70 -25.22
CA TRP A 228 16.17 -0.42 -24.50
C TRP A 228 15.21 0.58 -25.18
N HIS A 229 15.05 0.48 -26.50
CA HIS A 229 14.10 1.30 -27.26
C HIS A 229 12.64 1.01 -26.88
N ALA A 230 12.32 -0.22 -26.47
CA ALA A 230 10.97 -0.60 -26.05
C ALA A 230 10.45 0.22 -24.85
N ILE A 231 11.36 0.81 -24.04
CA ILE A 231 10.99 1.70 -22.93
C ILE A 231 10.23 2.93 -23.41
N PHE A 232 10.60 3.47 -24.57
CA PHE A 232 10.05 4.72 -25.11
C PHE A 232 9.15 4.53 -26.34
N ALA A 233 8.93 3.28 -26.76
CA ALA A 233 8.17 2.95 -27.96
C ALA A 233 6.65 3.15 -27.81
N GLY A 234 6.15 3.37 -26.59
CA GLY A 234 4.71 3.50 -26.32
C GLY A 234 3.97 2.16 -26.26
N GLY A 235 4.71 1.05 -26.15
CA GLY A 235 4.17 -0.31 -26.05
C GLY A 235 3.91 -0.77 -24.61
N VAL A 236 3.80 -2.10 -24.42
CA VAL A 236 3.55 -2.72 -23.11
C VAL A 236 4.73 -2.47 -22.15
N THR A 237 5.96 -2.46 -22.66
CA THR A 237 7.17 -2.15 -21.90
C THR A 237 7.16 -0.72 -21.37
N SER A 238 6.69 0.25 -22.16
CA SER A 238 6.51 1.63 -21.70
C SER A 238 5.52 1.71 -20.54
N ILE A 239 4.38 1.01 -20.64
CA ILE A 239 3.41 0.92 -19.53
C ILE A 239 4.09 0.34 -18.29
N ALA A 240 4.75 -0.81 -18.42
CA ALA A 240 5.37 -1.53 -17.32
C ALA A 240 6.44 -0.69 -16.59
N VAL A 241 7.27 0.05 -17.33
CA VAL A 241 8.28 0.96 -16.75
C VAL A 241 7.63 2.15 -16.06
N LEU A 242 6.61 2.77 -16.66
CA LEU A 242 5.87 3.89 -16.05
C LEU A 242 5.19 3.48 -14.73
N LEU A 243 4.49 2.33 -14.73
CA LEU A 243 3.92 1.75 -13.52
C LEU A 243 4.99 1.41 -12.48
N PHE A 244 6.15 0.89 -12.92
CA PHE A 244 7.26 0.62 -12.02
C PHE A 244 7.84 1.89 -11.38
N ILE A 245 7.91 3.02 -12.08
CA ILE A 245 8.32 4.31 -11.48
C ILE A 245 7.37 4.69 -10.34
N GLY A 246 6.07 4.49 -10.52
CA GLY A 246 5.07 4.60 -9.45
C GLY A 246 5.40 3.68 -8.27
N ALA A 247 5.51 2.39 -8.54
CA ALA A 247 5.81 1.38 -7.53
C ALA A 247 7.11 1.65 -6.76
N ALA A 248 8.16 2.13 -7.45
CA ALA A 248 9.45 2.49 -6.88
C ALA A 248 9.33 3.66 -5.89
N GLY A 249 8.48 4.65 -6.19
CA GLY A 249 8.19 5.77 -5.29
C GLY A 249 7.60 5.31 -3.96
N LYS A 250 6.47 4.57 -4.00
CA LYS A 250 5.79 4.08 -2.78
C LYS A 250 6.58 3.02 -2.02
N SER A 251 7.37 2.21 -2.72
CA SER A 251 8.08 1.08 -2.12
C SER A 251 9.56 1.37 -1.87
N ALA A 252 9.94 2.66 -1.89
CA ALA A 252 11.27 3.14 -1.57
C ALA A 252 12.38 2.39 -2.32
N GLN A 253 12.20 2.14 -3.62
CA GLN A 253 13.23 1.54 -4.45
C GLN A 253 14.24 2.60 -4.91
N ILE A 254 15.46 2.20 -5.25
CA ILE A 254 16.44 3.14 -5.84
C ILE A 254 15.87 3.73 -7.14
N PRO A 255 15.96 5.06 -7.36
CA PRO A 255 16.62 6.09 -6.52
C PRO A 255 15.70 6.78 -5.50
N LEU A 256 14.42 6.44 -5.46
CA LEU A 256 13.38 7.09 -4.65
C LEU A 256 13.31 6.59 -3.19
N TYR A 257 14.30 5.84 -2.71
CA TYR A 257 14.30 5.28 -1.34
C TYR A 257 14.45 6.32 -0.22
N VAL A 258 14.95 7.51 -0.55
CA VAL A 258 15.49 8.51 0.39
C VAL A 258 14.50 9.03 1.42
N TRP A 259 13.20 8.86 1.21
CA TRP A 259 12.18 9.35 2.13
C TRP A 259 11.91 8.39 3.29
N LEU A 260 12.11 7.09 3.09
CA LEU A 260 11.64 6.07 4.03
C LEU A 260 12.42 6.07 5.36
N PRO A 261 13.75 6.30 5.39
CA PRO A 261 14.48 6.42 6.65
C PRO A 261 14.05 7.65 7.47
N ASP A 262 13.75 8.77 6.82
CA ASP A 262 13.35 10.02 7.48
C ASP A 262 11.90 9.96 7.99
N ALA A 263 11.07 9.11 7.37
CA ALA A 263 9.71 8.83 7.84
C ALA A 263 9.66 8.26 9.28
N MET A 264 10.81 7.83 9.84
CA MET A 264 10.95 7.44 11.24
C MET A 264 10.75 8.59 12.23
N ALA A 265 10.61 9.85 11.77
CA ALA A 265 10.21 10.97 12.62
C ALA A 265 8.78 10.82 13.19
N GLY A 266 7.91 10.04 12.54
CA GLY A 266 6.55 9.77 13.01
C GLY A 266 6.48 8.84 14.24
N PRO A 267 5.34 8.79 14.94
CA PRO A 267 5.13 7.86 16.05
C PRO A 267 5.36 6.40 15.64
N THR A 268 5.86 5.57 16.56
CA THR A 268 6.22 4.17 16.23
C THR A 268 5.08 3.32 15.67
N PRO A 269 3.81 3.45 16.11
CA PRO A 269 2.71 2.72 15.46
C PRO A 269 2.50 3.12 14.00
N VAL A 270 2.83 4.37 13.62
CA VAL A 270 2.82 4.82 12.21
C VAL A 270 3.90 4.09 11.42
N SER A 271 5.11 4.02 11.97
CA SER A 271 6.21 3.28 11.35
C SER A 271 5.83 1.81 11.14
N ALA A 272 5.21 1.17 12.14
CA ALA A 272 4.70 -0.19 12.00
C ALA A 272 3.68 -0.31 10.84
N LEU A 273 2.70 0.61 10.76
CA LEU A 273 1.66 0.51 9.72
C LEU A 273 2.21 0.75 8.32
N ILE A 274 2.98 1.82 8.12
CA ILE A 274 3.55 2.21 6.82
C ILE A 274 4.51 1.14 6.30
N HIS A 275 5.36 0.58 7.17
CA HIS A 275 6.46 -0.29 6.77
C HIS A 275 6.09 -1.76 6.72
N ALA A 276 5.13 -2.22 7.53
CA ALA A 276 4.80 -3.63 7.59
C ALA A 276 3.67 -3.98 6.62
N ALA A 277 2.51 -3.32 6.76
CA ALA A 277 1.27 -3.82 6.20
C ALA A 277 0.75 -3.02 5.01
N THR A 278 1.24 -1.80 4.75
CA THR A 278 0.53 -0.87 3.88
C THR A 278 1.39 -0.26 2.76
N MET A 279 1.77 1.01 2.88
CA MET A 279 2.30 1.86 1.80
C MET A 279 3.41 1.22 1.01
N VAL A 280 4.42 0.67 1.69
CA VAL A 280 5.59 0.14 1.00
C VAL A 280 5.32 -1.17 0.26
N THR A 281 4.24 -1.87 0.60
CA THR A 281 3.82 -3.10 -0.09
C THR A 281 2.87 -2.84 -1.25
N ALA A 282 2.34 -1.61 -1.37
CA ALA A 282 1.40 -1.23 -2.42
C ALA A 282 2.02 -1.29 -3.83
N GLY A 283 3.31 -0.96 -3.97
CA GLY A 283 3.99 -1.11 -5.26
C GLY A 283 4.16 -2.57 -5.68
N VAL A 284 4.51 -3.45 -4.73
CA VAL A 284 4.56 -4.90 -5.00
C VAL A 284 3.17 -5.41 -5.40
N TYR A 285 2.11 -4.99 -4.70
CA TYR A 285 0.73 -5.33 -5.02
C TYR A 285 0.39 -4.95 -6.46
N MET A 286 0.66 -3.70 -6.84
CA MET A 286 0.37 -3.19 -8.19
C MET A 286 1.13 -3.97 -9.27
N ILE A 287 2.42 -4.29 -9.07
CA ILE A 287 3.18 -5.08 -10.04
C ILE A 287 2.59 -6.48 -10.22
N VAL A 288 2.25 -7.15 -9.12
CA VAL A 288 1.68 -8.51 -9.18
C VAL A 288 0.27 -8.51 -9.77
N ARG A 289 -0.57 -7.52 -9.43
CA ARG A 289 -1.89 -7.30 -10.05
C ARG A 289 -1.74 -7.09 -11.56
N CYS A 290 -0.69 -6.38 -11.98
CA CYS A 290 -0.35 -6.15 -13.38
C CYS A 290 0.56 -7.22 -13.98
N SER A 291 0.63 -8.43 -13.41
CA SER A 291 1.53 -9.50 -13.87
C SER A 291 1.43 -9.76 -15.37
N ALA A 292 0.21 -9.72 -15.95
CA ALA A 292 -0.01 -9.84 -17.39
C ALA A 292 0.75 -8.79 -18.23
N ILE A 293 0.86 -7.55 -17.73
CA ILE A 293 1.64 -6.49 -18.38
C ILE A 293 3.14 -6.83 -18.30
N TYR A 294 3.62 -7.22 -17.13
CA TYR A 294 5.05 -7.50 -16.93
C TYR A 294 5.52 -8.74 -17.70
N THR A 295 4.73 -9.81 -17.78
CA THR A 295 5.07 -11.01 -18.56
C THR A 295 5.23 -10.73 -20.06
N HIS A 296 4.57 -9.68 -20.57
CA HIS A 296 4.68 -9.22 -21.96
C HIS A 296 5.75 -8.11 -22.15
N ALA A 297 6.48 -7.76 -21.09
CA ALA A 297 7.50 -6.70 -21.10
C ALA A 297 8.85 -7.17 -20.50
N PRO A 298 9.62 -8.03 -21.20
CA PRO A 298 10.88 -8.59 -20.69
C PRO A 298 11.91 -7.53 -20.26
N THR A 299 12.01 -6.41 -20.99
CA THR A 299 12.91 -5.31 -20.62
C THR A 299 12.50 -4.65 -19.31
N ALA A 300 11.20 -4.46 -19.07
CA ALA A 300 10.73 -3.90 -17.81
C ALA A 300 10.96 -4.85 -16.64
N MET A 301 10.72 -6.15 -16.84
CA MET A 301 11.03 -7.19 -15.84
C MET A 301 12.52 -7.19 -15.45
N PHE A 302 13.41 -7.07 -16.43
CA PHE A 302 14.85 -6.96 -16.16
C PHE A 302 15.19 -5.70 -15.35
N ILE A 303 14.61 -4.54 -15.69
CA ILE A 303 14.80 -3.30 -14.93
C ILE A 303 14.35 -3.47 -13.47
N VAL A 304 13.15 -4.04 -13.27
CA VAL A 304 12.59 -4.34 -11.95
C VAL A 304 13.53 -5.25 -11.15
N ALA A 305 14.06 -6.30 -11.78
CA ALA A 305 14.98 -7.25 -11.15
C ALA A 305 16.28 -6.57 -10.70
N ILE A 306 16.92 -5.80 -11.59
CA ILE A 306 18.19 -5.13 -11.30
C ILE A 306 18.02 -4.08 -10.22
N ILE A 307 16.97 -3.25 -10.29
CA ILE A 307 16.73 -2.23 -9.27
C ILE A 307 16.36 -2.86 -7.92
N GLY A 308 15.56 -3.93 -7.93
CA GLY A 308 15.24 -4.69 -6.72
C GLY A 308 16.50 -5.27 -6.06
N ALA A 309 17.37 -5.93 -6.83
CA ALA A 309 18.63 -6.48 -6.33
C ALA A 309 19.58 -5.39 -5.80
N ALA A 310 19.74 -4.30 -6.56
CA ALA A 310 20.56 -3.17 -6.14
C ALA A 310 20.02 -2.54 -4.85
N THR A 311 18.71 -2.36 -4.74
CA THR A 311 18.06 -1.82 -3.54
C THR A 311 18.25 -2.76 -2.34
N ALA A 312 18.11 -4.07 -2.55
CA ALA A 312 18.29 -5.08 -1.50
C ALA A 312 19.69 -5.00 -0.86
N LEU A 313 20.73 -4.97 -1.69
CA LEU A 313 22.13 -4.92 -1.23
C LEU A 313 22.48 -3.56 -0.63
N PHE A 314 22.13 -2.48 -1.34
CA PHE A 314 22.49 -1.12 -0.94
C PHE A 314 21.83 -0.70 0.39
N ALA A 315 20.56 -1.06 0.60
CA ALA A 315 19.89 -0.74 1.85
C ALA A 315 20.42 -1.58 3.02
N ALA A 316 20.81 -2.84 2.78
CA ALA A 316 21.39 -3.69 3.81
C ALA A 316 22.74 -3.13 4.31
N THR A 317 23.60 -2.69 3.40
CA THR A 317 24.91 -2.12 3.78
C THR A 317 24.76 -0.82 4.58
N ILE A 318 23.81 0.05 4.21
CA ILE A 318 23.52 1.27 5.00
C ILE A 318 22.94 0.91 6.37
N GLY A 319 22.05 -0.09 6.42
CA GLY A 319 21.42 -0.56 7.65
C GLY A 319 22.42 -1.02 8.70
N LEU A 320 23.51 -1.69 8.30
CA LEU A 320 24.59 -2.12 9.20
C LEU A 320 25.33 -0.96 9.88
N ALA A 321 25.31 0.23 9.28
CA ALA A 321 25.99 1.42 9.81
C ALA A 321 25.03 2.37 10.57
N GLN A 322 23.76 2.00 10.75
CA GLN A 322 22.80 2.82 11.50
C GLN A 322 22.91 2.56 13.00
N ASN A 323 22.90 3.64 13.80
CA ASN A 323 22.89 3.57 15.27
C ASN A 323 21.48 3.72 15.87
N ASP A 324 20.53 4.20 15.08
CA ASP A 324 19.14 4.41 15.50
C ASP A 324 18.30 3.15 15.19
N ILE A 325 17.65 2.61 16.22
CA ILE A 325 16.89 1.35 16.11
C ILE A 325 15.79 1.41 15.04
N LYS A 326 15.09 2.55 14.90
CA LYS A 326 14.03 2.72 13.92
C LYS A 326 14.60 2.83 12.51
N LYS A 327 15.73 3.55 12.33
CA LYS A 327 16.40 3.67 11.03
C LYS A 327 16.96 2.32 10.56
N VAL A 328 17.53 1.51 11.45
CA VAL A 328 17.94 0.13 11.12
C VAL A 328 16.75 -0.67 10.57
N LEU A 329 15.60 -0.62 11.26
CA LEU A 329 14.39 -1.32 10.82
C LEU A 329 13.84 -0.77 9.50
N ALA A 330 13.93 0.54 9.26
CA ALA A 330 13.56 1.17 8.00
C ALA A 330 14.43 0.67 6.84
N TYR A 331 15.76 0.70 6.97
CA TYR A 331 16.66 0.17 5.93
C TYR A 331 16.50 -1.32 5.69
N SER A 332 16.27 -2.10 6.76
CA SER A 332 15.91 -3.51 6.61
C SER A 332 14.59 -3.68 5.83
N THR A 333 13.63 -2.77 5.97
CA THR A 333 12.39 -2.78 5.15
C THR A 333 12.69 -2.50 3.68
N ILE A 334 13.49 -1.48 3.39
CA ILE A 334 13.92 -1.16 2.01
C ILE A 334 14.59 -2.38 1.37
N SER A 335 15.47 -3.05 2.12
CA SER A 335 16.17 -4.24 1.65
C SER A 335 15.21 -5.40 1.34
N GLN A 336 14.25 -5.68 2.24
CA GLN A 336 13.27 -6.75 2.03
C GLN A 336 12.32 -6.48 0.86
N LEU A 337 11.94 -5.22 0.65
CA LEU A 337 11.20 -4.84 -0.55
C LEU A 337 12.04 -5.03 -1.81
N GLY A 338 13.34 -4.72 -1.76
CA GLY A 338 14.26 -5.03 -2.85
C GLY A 338 14.22 -6.51 -3.26
N TYR A 339 14.18 -7.43 -2.29
CA TYR A 339 13.98 -8.86 -2.57
C TYR A 339 12.62 -9.18 -3.21
N MET A 340 11.55 -8.54 -2.76
CA MET A 340 10.20 -8.72 -3.35
C MET A 340 10.14 -8.20 -4.79
N PHE A 341 10.76 -7.06 -5.07
CA PHE A 341 10.86 -6.51 -6.42
C PHE A 341 11.76 -7.38 -7.31
N LEU A 342 12.88 -7.88 -6.79
CA LEU A 342 13.70 -8.86 -7.51
C LEU A 342 12.87 -10.09 -7.91
N ALA A 343 12.09 -10.64 -6.98
CA ALA A 343 11.20 -11.77 -7.25
C ALA A 343 10.17 -11.44 -8.34
N CYS A 344 9.53 -10.27 -8.29
CA CYS A 344 8.65 -9.81 -9.37
C CYS A 344 9.38 -9.68 -10.72
N GLY A 345 10.59 -9.13 -10.73
CA GLY A 345 11.39 -8.91 -11.93
C GLY A 345 11.86 -10.19 -12.62
N VAL A 346 11.99 -11.30 -11.87
CA VAL A 346 12.27 -12.63 -12.45
C VAL A 346 11.01 -13.46 -12.70
N GLY A 347 9.81 -12.87 -12.54
CA GLY A 347 8.53 -13.53 -12.78
C GLY A 347 8.03 -14.41 -11.62
N ALA A 348 8.73 -14.42 -10.49
CA ALA A 348 8.34 -15.16 -9.28
C ALA A 348 7.31 -14.39 -8.44
N PHE A 349 6.20 -13.97 -9.06
CA PHE A 349 5.17 -13.13 -8.43
C PHE A 349 4.58 -13.76 -7.16
N THR A 350 4.33 -15.07 -7.16
CA THR A 350 3.82 -15.79 -5.98
C THR A 350 4.80 -15.74 -4.81
N ALA A 351 6.10 -15.88 -5.10
CA ALA A 351 7.14 -15.79 -4.07
C ALA A 351 7.23 -14.37 -3.49
N ALA A 352 7.08 -13.35 -4.35
CA ALA A 352 7.01 -11.97 -3.90
C ALA A 352 5.85 -11.74 -2.92
N ILE A 353 4.63 -12.24 -3.24
CA ILE A 353 3.47 -12.11 -2.35
C ILE A 353 3.62 -12.92 -1.07
N PHE A 354 4.14 -14.15 -1.15
CA PHE A 354 4.44 -14.93 0.05
C PHE A 354 5.39 -14.18 0.98
N HIS A 355 6.43 -13.56 0.43
CA HIS A 355 7.36 -12.73 1.20
C HIS A 355 6.67 -11.47 1.75
N VAL A 356 5.82 -10.78 0.98
CA VAL A 356 5.05 -9.63 1.52
C VAL A 356 4.28 -10.03 2.78
N ILE A 357 3.60 -11.18 2.75
CA ILE A 357 2.80 -11.65 3.90
C ILE A 357 3.71 -11.87 5.12
N THR A 358 4.78 -12.67 4.97
CA THR A 358 5.68 -12.95 6.10
C THR A 358 6.31 -11.67 6.64
N HIS A 359 6.72 -10.77 5.74
CA HIS A 359 7.23 -9.44 6.04
C HIS A 359 6.26 -8.60 6.84
N SER A 360 4.98 -8.55 6.47
CA SER A 360 3.98 -7.80 7.23
C SER A 360 3.88 -8.26 8.68
N PHE A 361 3.97 -9.57 8.96
CA PHE A 361 3.96 -10.07 10.32
C PHE A 361 5.25 -9.74 11.09
N PHE A 362 6.42 -10.11 10.55
CA PHE A 362 7.67 -9.93 11.31
C PHE A 362 8.05 -8.46 11.43
N LYS A 363 7.76 -7.60 10.44
CA LYS A 363 8.03 -6.16 10.56
C LYS A 363 7.10 -5.48 11.54
N ALA A 364 5.82 -5.84 11.57
CA ALA A 364 4.92 -5.32 12.59
C ALA A 364 5.47 -5.69 13.97
N LEU A 365 5.83 -6.95 14.19
CA LEU A 365 6.43 -7.39 15.46
C LEU A 365 7.69 -6.59 15.81
N LEU A 366 8.62 -6.41 14.88
CA LEU A 366 9.87 -5.67 15.11
C LEU A 366 9.62 -4.19 15.43
N PHE A 367 8.74 -3.51 14.69
CA PHE A 367 8.44 -2.11 14.95
C PHE A 367 7.70 -1.91 16.27
N LEU A 368 6.70 -2.74 16.57
CA LEU A 368 5.98 -2.68 17.85
C LEU A 368 6.92 -3.02 19.03
N GLY A 369 7.77 -4.03 18.87
CA GLY A 369 8.81 -4.38 19.84
C GLY A 369 9.80 -3.25 20.07
N SER A 370 10.31 -2.64 18.99
CA SER A 370 11.18 -1.46 19.10
C SER A 370 10.48 -0.28 19.79
N GLY A 371 9.18 -0.09 19.54
CA GLY A 371 8.37 0.93 20.22
C GLY A 371 8.28 0.68 21.71
N SER A 372 8.10 -0.56 22.14
CA SER A 372 8.13 -0.94 23.56
C SER A 372 9.49 -0.67 24.20
N VAL A 373 10.59 -0.98 23.52
CA VAL A 373 11.95 -0.71 24.01
C VAL A 373 12.20 0.79 24.13
N ILE A 374 11.87 1.58 23.11
CA ILE A 374 12.02 3.04 23.12
C ILE A 374 11.21 3.66 24.25
N HIS A 375 9.99 3.18 24.49
CA HIS A 375 9.16 3.65 25.59
C HIS A 375 9.76 3.30 26.96
N GLY A 376 10.26 2.07 27.13
CA GLY A 376 10.93 1.62 28.36
C GLY A 376 12.28 2.32 28.63
N MET A 377 12.95 2.81 27.59
CA MET A 377 14.23 3.52 27.65
C MET A 377 14.06 5.04 27.63
N HIS A 378 12.92 5.56 28.15
CA HIS A 378 12.64 6.99 28.26
C HIS A 378 12.83 7.77 26.94
N HIS A 379 12.37 7.20 25.83
CA HIS A 379 12.47 7.73 24.47
C HIS A 379 13.88 7.76 23.84
N GLU A 380 14.86 7.09 24.43
CA GLU A 380 16.16 6.86 23.77
C GLU A 380 15.98 5.96 22.54
N GLN A 381 16.66 6.29 21.44
CA GLN A 381 16.60 5.57 20.15
C GLN A 381 17.99 5.11 19.69
N ASP A 382 19.06 5.68 20.23
CA ASP A 382 20.44 5.28 19.92
C ASP A 382 20.78 3.97 20.64
N MET A 383 20.98 2.91 19.87
CA MET A 383 21.24 1.56 20.38
C MET A 383 22.51 1.49 21.23
N ARG A 384 23.48 2.39 21.01
CA ARG A 384 24.75 2.43 21.78
C ARG A 384 24.54 2.86 23.24
N ARG A 385 23.37 3.39 23.56
CA ARG A 385 22.98 3.85 24.90
C ARG A 385 21.98 2.88 25.56
N MET A 386 21.69 1.74 24.93
CA MET A 386 20.66 0.82 25.40
C MET A 386 21.19 -0.39 26.17
N GLY A 387 22.50 -0.65 26.15
CA GLY A 387 23.14 -1.78 26.84
C GLY A 387 24.13 -2.52 25.97
#